data_AF-A0A6P7GKZ2-F1
#
_entry.id   AF-A0A6P7GKZ2-F1
#
_cell.length_a   1.000
_cell.length_b   1.000
_cell.length_c   1.000
_cell.angle_alpha   90.00
_cell.angle_beta   90.00
_cell.angle_gamma   90.00
#
_symmetry.space_group_name_H-M   'P 1'
#
loop_
_entity.id
_entity.type
_entity.pdbx_description
1 polymer ?
#
loop_
_entity_poly.entity_id
_entity_poly.type
_entity_poly.pdbx_seq_one_letter_code
_entity_poly.pdbx_strand_id
1 'polypeptide(L)'
;MMSIALFVDSSSVANLWELDIIGITDPVEKLTREVAAKEAKNFFYETIRCDNEGRYEVMLPWLNKHPLISDNLVVARRRLDTTLNKLKKSNLFESYNLIFNEWLNEGVIEIVNNPEENNCVHYLPHRPVIKNTSETTKIRPVFDASSHEQGRPSLNQCLEVGPNLMNLFLLC
;
A
#
# COMPACT_ATOMS: atom_id res chain seq x y z
N MET A 1 48.01 0.22 -12.52
CA MET A 1 47.06 -0.13 -11.44
C MET A 1 46.69 1.19 -10.76
N MET A 2 45.66 1.88 -11.25
CA MET A 2 45.21 3.16 -10.69
C MET A 2 44.30 2.84 -9.50
N SER A 3 44.81 3.04 -8.30
CA SER A 3 44.02 3.01 -7.08
C SER A 3 43.18 4.28 -7.03
N ILE A 4 41.87 4.15 -7.19
CA ILE A 4 40.92 5.21 -6.85
C ILE A 4 40.83 5.22 -5.32
N ALA A 5 41.54 6.14 -4.68
CA ALA A 5 41.35 6.43 -3.27
C ALA A 5 40.04 7.23 -3.13
N LEU A 6 38.97 6.54 -2.75
CA LEU A 6 37.76 7.19 -2.26
C LEU A 6 38.11 7.81 -0.90
N PHE A 7 38.15 9.14 -0.84
CA PHE A 7 38.12 9.86 0.43
C PHE A 7 36.78 9.53 1.10
N VAL A 8 36.81 8.55 1.99
CA VAL A 8 35.70 8.28 2.91
C VAL A 8 35.87 9.28 4.05
N ASP A 9 35.34 10.48 3.83
CA ASP A 9 34.99 11.36 4.96
C ASP A 9 34.01 10.59 5.85
N SER A 10 34.07 10.76 7.17
CA SER A 10 33.53 9.84 8.19
C SER A 10 32.06 9.45 8.01
N SER A 11 31.78 8.53 7.09
CA SER A 11 30.44 8.17 6.67
C SER A 11 30.09 6.82 7.25
N SER A 12 29.00 6.79 8.02
CA SER A 12 28.35 5.58 8.54
C SER A 12 28.31 4.48 7.47
N VAL A 13 28.42 3.21 7.86
CA VAL A 13 28.25 2.06 6.95
C VAL A 13 26.95 2.16 6.15
N ALA A 14 25.91 2.78 6.72
CA ALA A 14 24.65 3.07 6.03
C ALA A 14 24.86 3.88 4.74
N ASN A 15 25.75 4.88 4.77
CA ASN A 15 26.02 5.75 3.64
C ASN A 15 26.67 4.97 2.49
N LEU A 16 27.50 3.95 2.78
CA LEU A 16 28.14 3.10 1.75
C LEU A 16 27.14 2.34 0.86
N TRP A 17 25.93 2.11 1.36
CA TRP A 17 24.86 1.43 0.64
C TRP A 17 23.87 2.40 -0.03
N GLU A 18 24.10 3.71 0.07
CA GLU A 18 23.32 4.70 -0.66
C GLU A 18 23.75 4.73 -2.14
N LEU A 19 22.78 4.59 -3.05
CA LEU A 19 23.00 4.65 -4.50
C LEU A 19 23.58 6.00 -4.97
N ASP A 20 23.50 7.03 -4.12
CA ASP A 20 24.05 8.37 -4.36
C ASP A 20 25.58 8.39 -4.37
N ILE A 21 26.24 7.51 -3.62
CA ILE A 21 27.71 7.38 -3.67
C ILE A 21 28.17 6.92 -5.05
N ILE A 22 27.32 6.20 -5.77
CA ILE A 22 27.57 5.69 -7.12
C ILE A 22 27.11 6.70 -8.20
N GLY A 23 26.57 7.87 -7.79
CA GLY A 23 26.14 8.93 -8.70
C GLY A 23 24.86 8.61 -9.49
N ILE A 24 24.02 7.71 -8.97
CA ILE A 24 22.84 7.20 -9.68
C ILE A 24 21.62 8.13 -9.54
N THR A 25 21.59 8.99 -8.52
CA THR A 25 20.41 9.82 -8.21
C THR A 25 20.74 11.31 -8.26
N ASP A 26 19.80 12.10 -8.79
CA ASP A 26 19.90 13.57 -8.82
C ASP A 26 19.77 14.15 -7.39
N PRO A 27 20.72 14.99 -6.92
CA PRO A 27 20.66 15.60 -5.59
C PRO A 27 19.37 16.38 -5.30
N VAL A 28 18.77 17.00 -6.32
CA VAL A 28 17.51 17.75 -6.20
C VAL A 28 16.35 16.78 -5.98
N GLU A 29 16.35 15.66 -6.69
CA GLU A 29 15.34 14.61 -6.52
C GLU A 29 15.45 13.95 -5.14
N LYS A 30 16.68 13.71 -4.65
CA LYS A 30 16.94 13.19 -3.30
C LYS A 30 16.37 14.12 -2.23
N LEU A 31 16.73 15.41 -2.27
CA LEU A 31 16.26 16.40 -1.31
C LEU A 31 14.73 16.48 -1.29
N THR A 32 14.11 16.44 -2.48
CA THR A 32 12.65 16.45 -2.62
C THR A 32 12.00 15.23 -1.96
N ARG A 33 12.57 14.03 -2.18
CA ARG A 33 12.09 12.78 -1.57
C ARG A 33 12.29 12.77 -0.06
N GLU A 34 13.38 13.30 0.46
CA GLU A 34 13.64 13.39 1.91
C GLU A 34 12.66 14.34 2.60
N VAL A 35 12.35 15.48 1.97
CA VAL A 35 11.34 16.42 2.47
C VAL A 35 9.97 15.75 2.50
N ALA A 36 9.53 15.12 1.40
CA ALA A 36 8.25 14.41 1.34
C ALA A 36 8.18 13.25 2.36
N ALA A 37 9.27 12.50 2.53
CA ALA A 37 9.35 11.42 3.51
C ALA A 37 9.23 11.94 4.96
N LYS A 38 9.82 13.11 5.26
CA LYS A 38 9.69 13.77 6.56
C LYS A 38 8.28 14.28 6.80
N GLU A 39 7.65 14.89 5.79
CA GLU A 39 6.27 15.35 5.85
C GLU A 39 5.30 14.18 6.09
N ALA A 40 5.45 13.08 5.35
CA ALA A 40 4.65 11.87 5.53
C ALA A 40 4.82 11.27 6.94
N LYS A 41 6.03 11.30 7.49
CA LYS A 41 6.31 10.84 8.86
C LYS A 41 5.66 11.74 9.92
N ASN A 42 5.71 13.06 9.73
CA ASN A 42 5.04 14.00 10.63
C ASN A 42 3.52 13.80 10.59
N PHE A 43 2.95 13.70 9.39
CA PHE A 43 1.52 13.41 9.20
C PHE A 43 1.08 12.12 9.90
N PHE A 44 1.90 11.07 9.83
CA PHE A 44 1.65 9.83 10.55
C PHE A 44 1.53 10.07 12.06
N TYR A 45 2.49 10.77 12.68
CA TYR A 45 2.43 11.06 14.12
C TYR A 45 1.28 11.99 14.53
N GLU A 46 0.88 12.90 13.65
CA GLU A 46 -0.22 13.84 13.91
C GLU A 46 -1.60 13.16 13.80
N THR A 47 -1.73 12.18 12.91
CA THR A 47 -3.02 11.55 12.60
C THR A 47 -3.23 10.20 13.25
N ILE A 48 -2.16 9.56 13.76
CA ILE A 48 -2.28 8.30 14.47
C ILE A 48 -3.08 8.48 15.76
N ARG A 49 -4.10 7.64 15.92
CA ARG A 49 -4.95 7.56 17.11
C ARG A 49 -4.99 6.12 17.57
N CYS A 50 -5.18 5.94 18.87
CA CYS A 50 -5.45 4.63 19.45
C CYS A 50 -6.89 4.66 19.95
N ASP A 51 -7.70 3.71 19.48
CA ASP A 51 -9.07 3.58 19.95
C ASP A 51 -9.10 2.98 21.38
N ASN A 52 -10.29 2.89 21.96
CA ASN A 52 -10.47 2.33 23.32
C ASN A 52 -10.19 0.82 23.39
N GLU A 53 -10.05 0.15 22.25
CA GLU A 53 -9.76 -1.28 22.11
C GLU A 53 -8.26 -1.55 21.86
N GLY A 54 -7.45 -0.50 21.76
CA GLY A 54 -6.00 -0.61 21.52
C GLY A 54 -5.61 -0.71 20.05
N ARG A 55 -6.53 -0.45 19.11
CA ARG A 55 -6.26 -0.45 17.67
C ARG A 55 -5.77 0.92 17.23
N TYR A 56 -4.73 0.91 16.38
CA TYR A 56 -4.19 2.13 15.80
C TYR A 56 -4.94 2.48 14.52
N GLU A 57 -5.51 3.68 14.50
CA GLU A 57 -6.13 4.29 13.34
C GLU A 57 -5.21 5.39 12.82
N VAL A 58 -5.02 5.46 11.51
CA VAL A 58 -4.22 6.51 10.87
C VAL A 58 -4.93 6.98 9.61
N MET A 59 -4.84 8.27 9.34
CA MET A 59 -5.39 8.82 8.11
C MET A 59 -4.52 8.41 6.92
N LEU A 60 -5.14 8.26 5.74
CA LEU A 60 -4.39 8.03 4.51
C LEU A 60 -3.56 9.28 4.17
N PRO A 61 -2.27 9.13 3.82
CA PRO A 61 -1.39 10.26 3.54
C PRO A 61 -1.62 10.73 2.11
N TRP A 62 -2.61 11.61 1.90
CA TRP A 62 -2.94 12.13 0.57
C TRP A 62 -1.87 13.10 0.05
N LEU A 63 -1.54 12.99 -1.23
CA LEU A 63 -0.65 13.93 -1.93
C LEU A 63 -1.29 15.34 -1.96
N ASN A 64 -0.48 16.36 -1.71
CA ASN A 64 -0.93 17.75 -1.87
C ASN A 64 -1.39 18.00 -3.31
N LYS A 65 -2.62 18.51 -3.48
CA LYS A 65 -3.27 18.72 -4.79
C LYS A 65 -3.41 17.43 -5.60
N HIS A 66 -3.61 16.28 -4.95
CA HIS A 66 -3.89 15.03 -5.66
C HIS A 66 -5.07 15.21 -6.63
N PRO A 67 -5.05 14.52 -7.78
CA PRO A 67 -6.18 14.54 -8.70
C PRO A 67 -7.43 13.95 -8.05
N LEU A 68 -8.61 14.39 -8.52
CA LEU A 68 -9.88 13.86 -8.02
C LEU A 68 -9.97 12.36 -8.33
N ILE A 69 -10.10 11.56 -7.28
CA ILE A 69 -10.27 10.12 -7.38
C ILE A 69 -11.74 9.78 -7.69
N SER A 70 -11.95 8.86 -8.63
CA SER A 70 -13.28 8.32 -8.93
C SER A 70 -13.59 7.11 -8.04
N ASP A 71 -14.86 6.70 -7.96
CA ASP A 71 -15.23 5.54 -7.13
C ASP A 71 -14.66 4.20 -7.61
N ASN A 72 -14.37 4.01 -8.91
CA ASN A 72 -13.88 2.74 -9.47
C ASN A 72 -14.87 1.56 -9.31
N LEU A 73 -16.15 1.83 -9.02
CA LEU A 73 -17.16 0.81 -8.72
C LEU A 73 -17.38 -0.13 -9.91
N VAL A 74 -17.49 0.41 -11.12
CA VAL A 74 -17.77 -0.37 -12.34
C VAL A 74 -16.66 -1.38 -12.60
N VAL A 75 -15.39 -0.98 -12.41
CA VAL A 75 -14.22 -1.84 -12.60
C VAL A 75 -14.14 -2.89 -11.51
N ALA A 76 -14.33 -2.48 -10.24
CA ALA A 76 -14.31 -3.39 -9.10
C ALA A 76 -15.40 -4.47 -9.21
N ARG A 77 -16.63 -4.10 -9.57
CA ARG A 77 -17.74 -5.03 -9.74
C ARG A 77 -17.51 -6.03 -10.87
N ARG A 78 -17.05 -5.59 -12.04
CA ARG A 78 -16.73 -6.50 -13.16
C ARG A 78 -15.63 -7.51 -12.79
N ARG A 79 -14.61 -7.06 -12.06
CA ARG A 79 -13.53 -7.93 -11.56
C ARG A 79 -14.04 -8.89 -10.50
N LEU A 80 -14.92 -8.45 -9.60
CA LEU A 80 -15.58 -9.30 -8.62
C LEU A 80 -16.35 -10.43 -9.31
N ASP A 81 -17.24 -10.12 -10.26
CA ASP A 81 -18.04 -11.13 -10.97
C ASP A 81 -17.15 -12.19 -11.64
N THR A 82 -16.06 -11.74 -12.28
CA THR A 82 -15.08 -12.62 -12.90
C THR A 82 -14.38 -13.52 -11.87
N THR A 83 -13.97 -12.95 -10.73
CA THR A 83 -13.33 -13.67 -9.62
C THR A 83 -14.27 -14.72 -9.02
N LEU A 84 -15.53 -14.35 -8.75
CA LEU A 84 -16.54 -15.25 -8.19
C LEU A 84 -16.83 -16.41 -9.14
N ASN A 85 -16.96 -16.14 -10.43
CA ASN A 85 -17.17 -17.19 -11.43
C ASN A 85 -16.00 -18.18 -11.51
N LYS A 86 -14.75 -17.69 -11.40
CA LYS A 86 -13.57 -18.56 -11.35
C LYS A 86 -13.53 -19.40 -10.08
N LEU A 87 -13.80 -18.79 -8.92
CA LEU A 87 -13.81 -19.48 -7.62
C LEU A 87 -14.88 -20.57 -7.53
N LYS A 88 -16.07 -20.32 -8.09
CA LYS A 88 -17.14 -21.33 -8.17
C LYS A 88 -16.73 -22.51 -9.05
N LYS A 89 -16.15 -22.24 -10.22
CA LYS A 89 -15.62 -23.29 -11.12
C LYS A 89 -14.50 -24.12 -10.48
N SER A 90 -13.70 -23.52 -9.61
CA SER A 90 -12.62 -24.20 -8.90
C SER A 90 -13.03 -24.79 -7.55
N ASN A 91 -14.32 -24.71 -7.16
CA ASN A 91 -14.81 -25.15 -5.86
C ASN A 91 -14.10 -24.51 -4.64
N LEU A 92 -13.66 -23.24 -4.79
CA LEU A 92 -12.96 -22.49 -3.74
C LEU A 92 -13.76 -21.29 -3.19
N PHE A 93 -15.00 -21.11 -3.68
CA PHE A 93 -15.83 -19.97 -3.30
C PHE A 93 -16.11 -19.92 -1.79
N GLU A 94 -16.53 -21.03 -1.19
CA GLU A 94 -16.85 -21.06 0.26
C GLU A 94 -15.61 -20.77 1.11
N SER A 95 -14.46 -21.37 0.79
CA SER A 95 -13.20 -21.09 1.49
C SER A 95 -12.77 -19.64 1.35
N TYR A 96 -13.02 -19.00 0.21
CA TYR A 96 -12.72 -17.58 0.01
C TYR A 96 -13.68 -16.68 0.78
N ASN A 97 -14.98 -17.02 0.80
CA ASN A 97 -16.00 -16.29 1.53
C ASN A 97 -15.78 -16.35 3.05
N LEU A 98 -15.33 -17.51 3.56
CA LEU A 98 -15.00 -17.70 4.96
C LEU A 98 -13.99 -16.67 5.46
N ILE A 99 -12.97 -16.33 4.66
CA ILE A 99 -11.95 -15.34 5.02
C ILE A 99 -12.58 -13.96 5.27
N PHE A 100 -13.52 -13.53 4.42
CA PHE A 100 -14.20 -12.24 4.63
C PHE A 100 -15.12 -12.28 5.86
N ASN A 101 -15.75 -13.43 6.15
CA ASN A 101 -16.55 -13.58 7.37
C ASN A 101 -15.68 -13.56 8.63
N GLU A 102 -14.50 -14.19 8.58
CA GLU A 102 -13.51 -14.14 9.67
C GLU A 102 -13.04 -12.70 9.88
N TRP A 103 -12.66 -11.98 8.82
CA TRP A 103 -12.29 -10.56 8.91
C TRP A 103 -13.41 -9.67 9.45
N LEU A 104 -14.67 -9.96 9.10
CA LEU A 104 -15.82 -9.24 9.64
C LEU A 104 -15.99 -9.52 11.15
N ASN A 105 -15.85 -10.79 11.56
CA ASN A 105 -15.95 -11.19 12.96
C ASN A 105 -14.79 -10.65 13.82
N GLU A 106 -13.59 -10.55 13.24
CA GLU A 106 -12.40 -9.98 13.87
C GLU A 106 -12.39 -8.44 13.86
N GLY A 107 -13.36 -7.80 13.19
CA GLY A 107 -13.43 -6.34 13.07
C GLY A 107 -12.32 -5.75 12.19
N VAL A 108 -11.73 -6.54 11.31
CA VAL A 108 -10.74 -6.10 10.29
C VAL A 108 -11.43 -5.38 9.13
N ILE A 109 -12.66 -5.81 8.79
CA ILE A 109 -13.53 -5.14 7.83
C ILE A 109 -14.90 -4.88 8.45
N GLU A 110 -15.63 -3.92 7.91
CA GLU A 110 -16.98 -3.57 8.36
C GLU A 110 -17.95 -3.44 7.18
N ILE A 111 -19.25 -3.50 7.47
CA ILE A 111 -20.30 -3.25 6.49
C ILE A 111 -20.49 -1.73 6.36
N VAL A 112 -20.22 -1.20 5.16
CA VAL A 112 -20.47 0.21 4.85
C VAL A 112 -21.96 0.44 4.62
N ASN A 113 -22.60 1.17 5.53
CA ASN A 113 -23.97 1.64 5.37
C ASN A 113 -24.00 2.93 4.54
N ASN A 114 -24.98 3.06 3.64
CA ASN A 114 -25.20 4.26 2.81
C ASN A 114 -23.93 4.81 2.11
N PRO A 115 -23.27 4.02 1.24
CA PRO A 115 -22.06 4.48 0.55
C PRO A 115 -22.28 5.77 -0.26
N GLU A 116 -23.51 6.04 -0.70
CA GLU A 116 -23.86 7.25 -1.47
C GLU A 116 -23.88 8.54 -0.62
N GLU A 117 -23.96 8.44 0.72
CA GLU A 117 -23.88 9.60 1.62
C GLU A 117 -22.43 10.04 1.87
N ASN A 118 -21.45 9.21 1.49
CA ASN A 118 -20.03 9.51 1.64
C ASN A 118 -19.48 10.21 0.41
N ASN A 119 -18.97 11.44 0.59
CA ASN A 119 -18.42 12.25 -0.51
C ASN A 119 -17.11 11.70 -1.12
N CYS A 120 -16.50 10.67 -0.52
CA CYS A 120 -15.23 10.11 -0.97
C CYS A 120 -15.20 8.59 -0.77
N VAL A 121 -15.72 7.85 -1.75
CA VAL A 121 -15.68 6.38 -1.79
C VAL A 121 -14.77 5.93 -2.92
N HIS A 122 -13.96 4.90 -2.69
CA HIS A 122 -13.16 4.25 -3.71
C HIS A 122 -13.16 2.73 -3.52
N TYR A 123 -13.61 2.00 -4.53
CA TYR A 123 -13.73 0.55 -4.53
C TYR A 123 -12.46 -0.12 -5.04
N LEU A 124 -11.88 -0.97 -4.21
CA LEU A 124 -10.70 -1.77 -4.54
C LEU A 124 -11.12 -3.15 -5.07
N PRO A 125 -10.82 -3.48 -6.34
CA PRO A 125 -10.97 -4.84 -6.80
C PRO A 125 -10.06 -5.77 -6.02
N HIS A 126 -10.52 -6.98 -5.73
CA HIS A 126 -9.72 -8.01 -5.08
C HIS A 126 -9.67 -9.30 -5.89
N ARG A 127 -8.62 -10.09 -5.65
CA ARG A 127 -8.44 -11.42 -6.24
C ARG A 127 -7.86 -12.42 -5.23
N PRO A 128 -8.17 -13.71 -5.35
CA PRO A 128 -7.52 -14.75 -4.56
C PRO A 128 -6.10 -15.02 -5.08
N VAL A 129 -5.13 -15.07 -4.17
CA VAL A 129 -3.81 -15.67 -4.40
C VAL A 129 -3.78 -17.01 -3.70
N ILE A 130 -3.67 -18.09 -4.48
CA ILE A 130 -3.73 -19.47 -3.99
C ILE A 130 -2.29 -19.99 -3.86
N LYS A 131 -1.90 -20.43 -2.66
CA LYS A 131 -0.62 -21.11 -2.41
C LYS A 131 -0.90 -22.55 -1.99
N ASN A 132 -0.74 -23.49 -2.92
CA ASN A 132 -1.00 -24.91 -2.69
C ASN A 132 -0.02 -25.57 -1.71
N THR A 133 1.11 -24.92 -1.41
CA THR A 133 2.19 -25.43 -0.54
C THR A 133 2.18 -24.82 0.88
N SER A 134 1.22 -23.96 1.21
CA SER A 134 1.18 -23.30 2.53
C SER A 134 0.46 -24.16 3.57
N GLU A 135 1.07 -24.30 4.76
CA GLU A 135 0.51 -25.01 5.91
C GLU A 135 -0.64 -24.27 6.61
N THR A 136 -0.65 -22.93 6.56
CA THR A 136 -1.54 -22.11 7.41
C THR A 136 -2.65 -21.36 6.65
N THR A 137 -2.46 -20.95 5.39
CA THR A 137 -3.55 -20.33 4.60
C THR A 137 -3.41 -20.58 3.10
N LYS A 138 -4.26 -21.45 2.56
CA LYS A 138 -4.23 -21.84 1.14
C LYS A 138 -4.64 -20.72 0.19
N ILE A 139 -5.41 -19.73 0.66
CA ILE A 139 -5.96 -18.65 -0.17
C ILE A 139 -5.80 -17.32 0.58
N ARG A 140 -5.34 -16.27 -0.09
CA ARG A 140 -5.27 -14.91 0.46
C ARG A 140 -5.93 -13.89 -0.48
N PRO A 141 -6.89 -13.07 -0.02
CA PRO A 141 -7.37 -11.93 -0.78
C PRO A 141 -6.26 -10.90 -0.98
N VAL A 142 -6.10 -10.40 -2.20
CA VAL A 142 -5.20 -9.28 -2.52
C VAL A 142 -6.02 -8.20 -3.18
N PHE A 143 -5.96 -6.99 -2.63
CA PHE A 143 -6.60 -5.80 -3.15
C PHE A 143 -5.68 -5.06 -4.12
N ASP A 144 -6.26 -4.54 -5.20
CA ASP A 144 -5.54 -3.84 -6.25
C ASP A 144 -5.81 -2.34 -6.20
N ALA A 145 -5.04 -1.64 -5.37
CA ALA A 145 -5.04 -0.17 -5.24
C ALA A 145 -4.47 0.57 -6.46
N SER A 146 -3.91 -0.17 -7.44
CA SER A 146 -3.50 0.39 -8.72
C SER A 146 -4.61 0.36 -9.78
N SER A 147 -5.73 -0.33 -9.52
CA SER A 147 -6.83 -0.40 -10.46
C SER A 147 -7.62 0.91 -10.48
N HIS A 148 -7.85 1.43 -11.68
CA HIS A 148 -8.59 2.66 -11.90
C HIS A 148 -9.39 2.63 -13.21
N GLU A 149 -10.35 3.53 -13.34
CA GLU A 149 -11.04 3.78 -14.61
C GLU A 149 -10.11 4.47 -15.62
N GLN A 150 -10.37 4.27 -16.91
CA GLN A 150 -9.56 4.88 -17.96
C GLN A 150 -9.61 6.41 -17.85
N GLY A 151 -8.43 7.04 -17.79
CA GLY A 151 -8.31 8.51 -17.64
C GLY A 151 -8.53 9.04 -16.22
N ARG A 152 -8.72 8.16 -15.23
CA ARG A 152 -8.81 8.52 -13.80
C ARG A 152 -7.55 8.07 -13.06
N PRO A 153 -7.14 8.76 -11.99
CA PRO A 153 -6.03 8.33 -11.15
C PRO A 153 -6.40 7.09 -10.33
N SER A 154 -5.42 6.27 -10.01
CA SER A 154 -5.53 5.22 -8.99
C SER A 154 -5.33 5.76 -7.58
N LEU A 155 -5.73 4.98 -6.58
CA LEU A 155 -5.46 5.30 -5.18
C LEU A 155 -3.96 5.47 -4.92
N ASN A 156 -3.12 4.58 -5.46
CA ASN A 156 -1.66 4.68 -5.33
C ASN A 156 -1.07 5.96 -5.94
N GLN A 157 -1.71 6.58 -6.94
CA GLN A 157 -1.28 7.85 -7.51
C GLN A 157 -1.76 9.07 -6.71
N CYS A 158 -2.64 8.87 -5.75
CA CYS A 158 -3.18 9.93 -4.90
C CYS A 158 -2.58 9.92 -3.48
N LEU A 159 -1.85 8.87 -3.12
CA LEU A 159 -1.23 8.69 -1.81
C LEU A 159 0.28 8.87 -1.87
N GLU A 160 0.83 9.44 -0.80
CA GLU A 160 2.26 9.48 -0.56
C GLU A 160 2.79 8.08 -0.26
N VAL A 161 3.92 7.73 -0.87
CA VAL A 161 4.58 6.44 -0.68
C VAL A 161 5.23 6.34 0.71
N GLY A 162 5.55 7.51 1.30
CA GLY A 162 6.26 7.61 2.57
C GLY A 162 7.76 7.24 2.47
N PRO A 163 8.46 7.24 3.62
CA PRO A 163 9.88 6.90 3.66
C PRO A 163 10.15 5.44 3.27
N ASN A 164 11.21 5.21 2.50
CA ASN A 164 11.69 3.85 2.24
C ASN A 164 12.40 3.31 3.49
N LEU A 165 11.73 2.43 4.23
CA LEU A 165 12.27 1.81 5.45
C LEU A 165 13.11 0.55 5.18
N MET A 166 13.27 0.11 3.92
CA MET A 166 13.98 -1.13 3.59
C MET A 166 15.46 -1.09 3.99
N ASN A 167 16.09 0.07 3.89
CA ASN A 167 17.49 0.26 4.30
C ASN A 167 17.67 0.16 5.82
N LEU A 168 16.62 0.39 6.62
CA LEU A 168 16.68 0.29 8.08
C LEU A 168 16.75 -1.18 8.54
N PHE A 169 16.10 -2.10 7.81
CA PHE A 169 16.08 -3.53 8.15
C PHE A 169 17.34 -4.29 7.74
N LEU A 170 18.14 -3.75 6.82
CA LEU A 170 19.40 -4.37 6.36
C LEU A 170 20.60 -4.05 7.28
N LEU A 171 20.42 -3.19 8.27
CA LEU A 171 21.44 -2.76 9.22
C LEU A 171 21.32 -3.44 10.60
N CYS A 172 20.47 -4.47 10.72
CA CYS A 172 20.34 -5.32 11.91
C CYS A 172 20.90 -6.72 11.66
#